data_AF-A0A1Y2SD18-F1
#
_entry.id   AF-A0A1Y2SD18-F1
#
_cell.length_a   1.000
_cell.length_b   1.000
_cell.length_c   1.000
_cell.angle_alpha   90.00
_cell.angle_beta   90.00
_cell.angle_gamma   90.00
#
_symmetry.space_group_name_H-M   'P 1'
#
loop_
_entity.id
_entity.type
_entity.pdbx_description
1 polymer ?
#
loop_
_entity_poly.entity_id
_entity_poly.type
_entity_poly.pdbx_seq_one_letter_code
_entity_poly.pdbx_strand_id
1 'polypeptide(L)'
;MTKTRIGTPIIPRNKRDPTQSYRPVNKMFRDIERRYYGIKETLRRLFDERLTGSERVGNGEQSYILCTDTLYQINAGTYIYDMTAAQLADLLQRVQVILDDYLLAGGGDNLWALEYVAAEYDRGTHQAYTSLSVQSPVYAAQTTLTALLSSPAYQNQIAAAYISTYSDWTGISDKARADLANVIADAIGRGINPRETAGIISKRLDVSMALAKNMAQTEQVGALRRAQWLEADWARERLGLNTAVLWLSALKATTRYTHAARHGKTYTTAEVEEFYSRDGNKYRCYCSQTPCILDDDEKLYNKGLTERLSEERKTWQDSLSK
;
A
#
# COMPACT_ATOMS: atom_id res chain seq x y z
N MET A 1 -37.24 12.75 27.11
CA MET A 1 -36.56 12.42 25.84
C MET A 1 -36.37 10.91 25.79
N THR A 2 -37.07 10.22 24.89
CA THR A 2 -36.88 8.78 24.65
C THR A 2 -35.45 8.57 24.15
N LYS A 3 -34.61 7.85 24.90
CA LYS A 3 -33.25 7.49 24.48
C LYS A 3 -33.34 6.76 23.13
N THR A 4 -32.85 7.37 22.06
CA THR A 4 -32.73 6.73 20.75
C THR A 4 -31.87 5.49 20.94
N ARG A 5 -32.41 4.30 20.63
CA ARG A 5 -31.71 3.04 20.84
C ARG A 5 -30.53 2.96 19.86
N ILE A 6 -29.31 3.07 20.38
CA ILE A 6 -28.08 2.91 19.61
C ILE A 6 -27.89 1.43 19.29
N GLY A 7 -27.75 1.11 18.00
CA GLY A 7 -27.45 -0.26 17.54
C GLY A 7 -25.99 -0.65 17.76
N THR A 8 -25.62 -1.88 17.37
CA THR A 8 -24.23 -2.36 17.48
C THR A 8 -23.49 -2.12 16.16
N PRO A 9 -22.23 -1.64 16.17
CA PRO A 9 -21.44 -1.52 14.95
C PRO A 9 -21.20 -2.88 14.28
N ILE A 10 -21.08 -2.88 12.96
CA ILE A 10 -20.90 -4.12 12.19
C ILE A 10 -19.45 -4.58 12.33
N ILE A 11 -19.26 -5.79 12.87
CA ILE A 11 -17.92 -6.38 13.00
C ILE A 11 -17.64 -7.32 11.82
N PRO A 12 -16.48 -7.21 11.16
CA PRO A 12 -16.06 -8.14 10.11
C PRO A 12 -16.07 -9.60 10.61
N ARG A 13 -16.59 -10.50 9.77
CA ARG A 13 -16.62 -11.94 10.09
C ARG A 13 -15.22 -12.55 10.14
N ASN A 14 -14.35 -12.15 9.21
CA ASN A 14 -12.97 -12.62 9.18
C ASN A 14 -12.08 -11.75 10.09
N LYS A 15 -11.82 -12.24 11.30
CA LYS A 15 -11.01 -11.52 12.29
C LYS A 15 -9.55 -11.33 11.86
N ARG A 16 -9.01 -12.24 11.04
CA ARG A 16 -7.63 -12.18 10.52
C ARG A 16 -7.47 -11.23 9.32
N ASP A 17 -8.58 -10.74 8.76
CA ASP A 17 -8.62 -9.71 7.74
C ASP A 17 -9.83 -8.80 8.00
N PRO A 18 -9.77 -7.96 9.05
CA PRO A 18 -10.90 -7.11 9.43
C PRO A 18 -11.18 -6.04 8.36
N THR A 19 -10.20 -5.73 7.52
CA THR A 19 -10.34 -4.85 6.35
C THR A 19 -11.04 -5.54 5.17
N GLN A 20 -11.08 -6.88 5.16
CA GLN A 20 -11.55 -7.70 4.02
C GLN A 20 -10.83 -7.34 2.70
N SER A 21 -9.61 -6.78 2.80
CA SER A 21 -8.83 -6.24 1.68
C SER A 21 -7.95 -7.30 1.03
N TYR A 22 -7.87 -8.53 1.57
CA TYR A 22 -6.99 -9.56 1.02
C TYR A 22 -7.26 -9.82 -0.47
N ARG A 23 -8.53 -9.92 -0.89
CA ARG A 23 -8.89 -10.17 -2.28
C ARG A 23 -8.59 -8.96 -3.20
N PRO A 24 -9.05 -7.74 -2.90
CA PRO A 24 -8.69 -6.54 -3.66
C PRO A 24 -7.18 -6.35 -3.80
N VAL A 25 -6.44 -6.43 -2.70
CA VAL A 25 -4.98 -6.23 -2.69
C VAL A 25 -4.28 -7.28 -3.54
N ASN A 26 -4.66 -8.56 -3.44
CA ASN A 26 -4.07 -9.60 -4.29
C ASN A 26 -4.40 -9.44 -5.77
N LYS A 27 -5.55 -8.83 -6.12
CA LYS A 27 -5.84 -8.49 -7.52
C LYS A 27 -4.81 -7.48 -8.04
N MET A 28 -4.50 -6.44 -7.26
CA MET A 28 -3.46 -5.47 -7.62
C MET A 28 -2.07 -6.10 -7.63
N PHE A 29 -1.76 -7.00 -6.70
CA PHE A 29 -0.47 -7.71 -6.67
C PHE A 29 -0.19 -8.49 -7.95
N ARG A 30 -1.20 -9.15 -8.52
CA ARG A 30 -1.07 -9.85 -9.80
C ARG A 30 -0.81 -8.88 -10.95
N ASP A 31 -1.42 -7.69 -10.92
CA ASP A 31 -1.15 -6.69 -11.95
C ASP A 31 0.28 -6.13 -11.84
N ILE A 32 0.74 -5.89 -10.62
CA ILE A 32 2.13 -5.54 -10.32
C ILE A 32 3.08 -6.62 -10.86
N GLU A 33 2.84 -7.90 -10.55
CA GLU A 33 3.66 -9.01 -11.04
C GLU A 33 3.76 -9.04 -12.57
N ARG A 34 2.62 -8.83 -13.27
CA ARG A 34 2.60 -8.75 -14.74
C ARG A 34 3.39 -7.55 -15.27
N ARG A 35 3.28 -6.39 -14.63
CA ARG A 35 4.03 -5.19 -15.01
C ARG A 35 5.53 -5.39 -14.85
N TYR A 36 5.97 -5.91 -13.70
CA TYR A 36 7.38 -6.20 -13.47
C TYR A 36 7.92 -7.31 -14.38
N TYR A 37 7.09 -8.30 -14.73
CA TYR A 37 7.44 -9.26 -15.76
C TYR A 37 7.69 -8.59 -17.12
N GLY A 38 6.79 -7.70 -17.56
CA GLY A 38 6.96 -6.93 -18.80
C GLY A 38 8.17 -6.00 -18.80
N ILE A 39 8.46 -5.35 -17.67
CA ILE A 39 9.69 -4.56 -17.47
C ILE A 39 10.92 -5.44 -17.66
N LYS A 40 10.96 -6.63 -17.03
CA LYS A 40 12.10 -7.56 -17.15
C LYS A 40 12.31 -8.02 -18.59
N GLU A 41 11.24 -8.37 -19.31
CA GLU A 41 11.33 -8.77 -20.72
C GLU A 41 11.83 -7.64 -21.61
N THR A 42 11.30 -6.43 -21.43
CA THR A 42 11.66 -5.27 -22.26
C THR A 42 13.09 -4.81 -22.00
N LEU A 43 13.52 -4.78 -20.74
CA LEU A 43 14.90 -4.49 -20.38
C LEU A 43 15.86 -5.55 -20.90
N ARG A 44 15.50 -6.82 -20.85
CA ARG A 44 16.33 -7.89 -21.42
C ARG A 44 16.57 -7.66 -22.91
N ARG A 45 15.53 -7.37 -23.69
CA ARG A 45 15.67 -7.05 -25.13
C ARG A 45 16.55 -5.82 -25.34
N LEU A 46 16.33 -4.76 -24.57
CA LEU A 46 17.16 -3.56 -24.62
C LEU A 46 18.63 -3.86 -24.36
N PHE A 47 18.94 -4.72 -23.38
CA PHE A 47 20.31 -5.10 -23.07
C PHE A 47 20.91 -5.99 -24.16
N ASP A 48 20.16 -6.95 -24.69
CA ASP A 48 20.63 -7.79 -25.81
C ASP A 48 20.97 -6.92 -27.05
N GLU A 49 20.25 -5.82 -27.26
CA GLU A 49 20.50 -4.87 -28.36
C GLU A 49 21.65 -3.89 -28.09
N ARG A 50 21.84 -3.43 -26.85
CA ARG A 50 22.69 -2.27 -26.53
C ARG A 50 23.97 -2.62 -25.77
N LEU A 51 24.00 -3.73 -25.04
CA LEU A 51 25.16 -4.17 -24.27
C LEU A 51 26.07 -5.05 -25.13
N THR A 52 26.60 -4.47 -26.22
CA THR A 52 27.50 -5.15 -27.16
C THR A 52 28.97 -4.89 -26.83
N GLY A 53 29.84 -5.81 -27.26
CA GLY A 53 31.25 -5.79 -26.93
C GLY A 53 31.93 -7.13 -27.19
N SER A 54 33.11 -7.32 -26.61
CA SER A 54 33.92 -8.52 -26.77
C SER A 54 34.31 -9.13 -25.43
N GLU A 55 34.30 -10.47 -25.36
CA GLU A 55 34.82 -11.19 -24.20
C GLU A 55 36.35 -11.16 -24.21
N ARG A 56 36.95 -10.97 -23.04
CA ARG A 56 38.39 -11.02 -22.87
C ARG A 56 38.83 -12.46 -22.64
N VAL A 57 39.81 -12.93 -23.41
CA VAL A 57 40.43 -14.24 -23.20
C VAL A 57 41.38 -14.15 -21.99
N GLY A 58 40.88 -14.44 -20.79
CA GLY A 58 41.64 -14.43 -19.54
C GLY A 58 40.76 -14.78 -18.32
N ASN A 59 41.39 -15.16 -17.20
CA ASN A 59 40.66 -15.43 -15.95
C ASN A 59 40.14 -14.11 -15.37
N GLY A 60 38.81 -13.92 -15.36
CA GLY A 60 38.18 -12.78 -14.70
C GLY A 60 38.51 -12.74 -13.20
N GLU A 61 38.51 -11.55 -12.62
CA GLU A 61 38.71 -11.37 -11.18
C GLU A 61 37.36 -11.43 -10.45
N GLN A 62 37.30 -12.15 -9.34
CA GLN A 62 36.12 -12.09 -8.47
C GLN A 62 36.03 -10.71 -7.84
N SER A 63 34.89 -10.07 -8.01
CA SER A 63 34.61 -8.73 -7.47
C SER A 63 33.21 -8.68 -6.87
N TYR A 64 32.81 -7.52 -6.36
CA TYR A 64 31.51 -7.32 -5.72
C TYR A 64 30.86 -6.01 -6.13
N ILE A 65 29.59 -6.04 -6.52
CA ILE A 65 28.75 -4.83 -6.67
C ILE A 65 27.94 -4.65 -5.40
N LEU A 66 28.03 -3.48 -4.78
CA LEU A 66 27.08 -3.04 -3.76
C LEU A 66 25.96 -2.26 -4.43
N CYS A 67 24.74 -2.76 -4.36
CA CYS A 67 23.54 -2.06 -4.82
C CYS A 67 22.64 -1.74 -3.63
N THR A 68 22.66 -0.47 -3.20
CA THR A 68 22.03 0.01 -1.97
C THR A 68 22.55 -0.82 -0.77
N ASP A 69 21.86 -1.88 -0.38
CA ASP A 69 22.13 -2.69 0.80
C ASP A 69 22.43 -4.17 0.45
N THR A 70 22.60 -4.50 -0.82
CA THR A 70 22.84 -5.89 -1.28
C THR A 70 24.15 -6.00 -2.02
N LEU A 71 25.00 -6.96 -1.60
CA LEU A 71 26.27 -7.27 -2.23
C LEU A 71 26.11 -8.45 -3.21
N TYR A 72 26.47 -8.25 -4.47
CA TYR A 72 26.48 -9.28 -5.50
C TYR A 72 27.92 -9.65 -5.85
N GLN A 73 28.27 -10.92 -5.72
CA GLN A 73 29.55 -11.44 -6.24
C GLN A 73 29.47 -11.54 -7.76
N ILE A 74 30.52 -11.09 -8.44
CA ILE A 74 30.58 -10.95 -9.90
C ILE A 74 31.94 -11.36 -10.47
N ASN A 75 32.00 -11.60 -11.78
CA ASN A 75 33.27 -11.73 -12.51
C ASN A 75 33.59 -10.43 -13.27
N ALA A 76 34.52 -9.63 -12.75
CA ALA A 76 34.95 -8.37 -13.35
C ALA A 76 36.07 -8.56 -14.38
N GLY A 77 36.20 -7.59 -15.29
CA GLY A 77 37.24 -7.56 -16.32
C GLY A 77 37.09 -8.63 -17.41
N THR A 78 35.93 -9.27 -17.48
CA THR A 78 35.62 -10.37 -18.42
C THR A 78 35.08 -9.87 -19.76
N TYR A 79 34.56 -8.65 -19.81
CA TYR A 79 33.91 -8.08 -20.98
C TYR A 79 34.38 -6.65 -21.26
N ILE A 80 34.62 -6.32 -22.53
CA ILE A 80 34.94 -4.96 -22.98
C ILE A 80 33.74 -4.45 -23.78
N TYR A 81 33.07 -3.45 -23.23
CA TYR A 81 31.91 -2.81 -23.87
C TYR A 81 32.35 -1.87 -24.99
N ASP A 82 31.71 -2.00 -26.16
CA ASP A 82 31.81 -1.03 -27.25
C ASP A 82 30.76 0.08 -27.02
N MET A 83 31.01 0.93 -26.02
CA MET A 83 30.04 1.92 -25.58
C MET A 83 30.69 3.27 -25.23
N THR A 84 30.18 4.33 -25.85
CA THR A 84 30.49 5.71 -25.52
C THR A 84 29.66 6.22 -24.34
N ALA A 85 30.11 7.30 -23.71
CA ALA A 85 29.34 7.96 -22.64
C ALA A 85 27.95 8.42 -23.11
N ALA A 86 27.82 8.87 -24.36
CA ALA A 86 26.53 9.27 -24.94
C ALA A 86 25.59 8.07 -25.11
N GLN A 87 26.09 6.92 -25.55
CA GLN A 87 25.29 5.69 -25.65
C GLN A 87 24.87 5.16 -24.28
N LEU A 88 25.72 5.28 -23.26
CA LEU A 88 25.35 4.94 -21.88
C LEU A 88 24.23 5.86 -21.36
N ALA A 89 24.33 7.17 -21.61
CA ALA A 89 23.27 8.11 -21.22
C ALA A 89 21.93 7.79 -21.91
N ASP A 90 21.94 7.50 -23.21
CA ASP A 90 20.73 7.07 -23.96
C ASP A 90 20.17 5.75 -23.39
N LEU A 91 21.02 4.77 -23.06
CA LEU A 91 20.59 3.53 -22.43
C LEU A 91 19.86 3.80 -21.11
N LEU A 92 20.42 4.63 -20.24
CA LEU A 92 19.82 4.97 -18.94
C LEU A 92 18.49 5.72 -19.11
N GLN A 93 18.37 6.58 -20.12
CA GLN A 93 17.12 7.25 -20.45
C GLN A 93 16.07 6.24 -20.94
N ARG A 94 16.44 5.28 -21.78
CA ARG A 94 15.53 4.20 -22.23
C ARG A 94 15.06 3.32 -21.08
N VAL A 95 15.94 3.01 -20.12
CA VAL A 95 15.58 2.27 -18.90
C VAL A 95 14.52 3.04 -18.10
N GLN A 96 14.66 4.36 -17.96
CA GLN A 96 13.65 5.18 -17.32
C GLN A 96 12.31 5.10 -18.05
N VAL A 97 12.30 5.31 -19.37
CA VAL A 97 11.06 5.25 -20.16
C VAL A 97 10.35 3.91 -19.98
N ILE A 98 11.09 2.79 -19.99
CA ILE A 98 10.51 1.47 -19.74
C ILE A 98 9.91 1.36 -18.34
N LEU A 99 10.56 1.90 -17.30
CA LEU A 99 9.99 1.88 -15.95
C LEU A 99 8.69 2.69 -15.90
N ASP A 100 8.69 3.90 -16.45
CA ASP A 100 7.55 4.82 -16.43
C ASP A 100 6.37 4.28 -17.25
N ASP A 101 6.62 3.70 -18.43
CA ASP A 101 5.59 3.10 -19.30
C ASP A 101 4.81 1.98 -18.60
N TYR A 102 5.44 1.26 -17.66
CA TYR A 102 4.80 0.18 -16.92
C TYR A 102 4.30 0.61 -15.55
N LEU A 103 5.08 1.38 -14.78
CA LEU A 103 4.74 1.76 -13.40
C LEU A 103 3.81 2.97 -13.35
N LEU A 104 3.95 3.89 -14.30
CA LEU A 104 3.17 5.13 -14.41
C LEU A 104 2.21 5.11 -15.61
N ALA A 105 1.89 3.92 -16.12
CA ALA A 105 0.97 3.74 -17.25
C ALA A 105 -0.36 4.48 -17.00
N GLY A 106 -0.73 5.35 -17.94
CA GLY A 106 -1.91 6.22 -17.85
C GLY A 106 -1.62 7.64 -17.34
N GLY A 107 -0.40 7.91 -16.85
CA GLY A 107 0.04 9.24 -16.43
C GLY A 107 -0.65 9.75 -15.16
N GLY A 108 -0.52 11.05 -14.88
CA GLY A 108 -1.05 11.69 -13.66
C GLY A 108 -2.56 11.54 -13.49
N ASP A 109 -3.32 11.63 -14.58
CA ASP A 109 -4.78 11.68 -14.53
C ASP A 109 -5.44 10.29 -14.56
N ASN A 110 -4.78 9.28 -15.15
CA ASN A 110 -5.36 7.96 -15.39
C ASN A 110 -4.41 6.82 -14.99
N LEU A 111 -3.55 7.03 -13.99
CA LEU A 111 -2.65 6.00 -13.49
C LEU A 111 -3.42 4.71 -13.20
N TRP A 112 -2.95 3.60 -13.75
CA TRP A 112 -3.61 2.29 -13.65
C TRP A 112 -3.91 1.86 -12.20
N ALA A 113 -3.13 2.32 -11.22
CA ALA A 113 -3.31 1.99 -9.80
C ALA A 113 -4.53 2.68 -9.18
N LEU A 114 -5.00 3.79 -9.76
CA LEU A 114 -6.07 4.62 -9.20
C LEU A 114 -7.40 3.87 -9.11
N GLU A 115 -7.70 2.97 -10.05
CA GLU A 115 -8.93 2.18 -10.03
C GLU A 115 -9.06 1.33 -8.75
N TYR A 116 -7.93 0.83 -8.24
CA TYR A 116 -7.90 0.00 -7.03
C TYR A 116 -8.14 0.84 -5.78
N VAL A 117 -7.58 2.06 -5.75
CA VAL A 117 -7.77 3.02 -4.65
C VAL A 117 -9.21 3.53 -4.62
N ALA A 118 -9.76 3.89 -5.77
CA ALA A 118 -11.15 4.34 -5.91
C ALA A 118 -12.14 3.25 -5.46
N ALA A 119 -11.94 2.01 -5.88
CA ALA A 119 -12.79 0.88 -5.47
C ALA A 119 -12.79 0.66 -3.95
N GLU A 120 -11.67 0.94 -3.27
CA GLU A 120 -11.57 0.84 -1.82
C GLU A 120 -12.24 2.02 -1.10
N TYR A 121 -12.26 3.22 -1.70
CA TYR A 121 -13.08 4.34 -1.23
C TYR A 121 -14.57 4.00 -1.30
N ASP A 122 -15.06 3.52 -2.45
CA ASP A 122 -16.46 3.10 -2.61
C ASP A 122 -16.83 2.05 -1.56
N ARG A 123 -15.95 1.06 -1.37
CA ARG A 123 -16.13 -0.02 -0.40
C ARG A 123 -16.13 0.48 1.04
N GLY A 124 -15.23 1.39 1.39
CA GLY A 124 -15.15 2.00 2.72
C GLY A 124 -16.39 2.84 3.04
N THR A 125 -16.84 3.67 2.09
CA THR A 125 -18.07 4.47 2.23
C THR A 125 -19.30 3.59 2.37
N HIS A 126 -19.43 2.54 1.56
CA HIS A 126 -20.52 1.56 1.70
C HIS A 126 -20.51 0.91 3.09
N GLN A 127 -19.35 0.48 3.59
CA GLN A 127 -19.22 -0.13 4.92
C GLN A 127 -19.57 0.86 6.04
N ALA A 128 -19.12 2.10 5.93
CA ALA A 128 -19.42 3.15 6.90
C ALA A 128 -20.92 3.46 6.95
N TYR A 129 -21.54 3.70 5.78
CA TYR A 129 -22.97 3.93 5.64
C TYR A 129 -23.78 2.79 6.24
N THR A 130 -23.43 1.53 5.92
CA THR A 130 -24.15 0.36 6.42
C THR A 130 -24.00 0.25 7.94
N SER A 131 -22.78 0.45 8.47
CA SER A 131 -22.52 0.37 9.91
C SER A 131 -23.27 1.45 10.69
N LEU A 132 -23.26 2.70 10.23
CA LEU A 132 -23.95 3.81 10.91
C LEU A 132 -25.47 3.70 10.78
N SER A 133 -25.99 3.22 9.63
CA SER A 133 -27.43 3.03 9.42
C SER A 133 -28.06 2.02 10.37
N VAL A 134 -27.35 0.93 10.69
CA VAL A 134 -27.85 -0.05 11.68
C VAL A 134 -27.73 0.45 13.12
N GLN A 135 -26.88 1.46 13.36
CA GLN A 135 -26.66 2.03 14.69
C GLN A 135 -27.61 3.19 15.00
N SER A 136 -28.01 3.99 14.01
CA SER A 136 -28.85 5.17 14.22
C SER A 136 -29.94 5.29 13.15
N PRO A 137 -31.22 5.20 13.53
CA PRO A 137 -32.34 5.53 12.65
C PRO A 137 -32.29 6.97 12.15
N VAL A 138 -31.74 7.90 12.95
CA VAL A 138 -31.55 9.30 12.56
C VAL A 138 -30.57 9.39 11.39
N TYR A 139 -29.45 8.67 11.45
CA TYR A 139 -28.49 8.61 10.35
C TYR A 139 -29.14 8.02 9.09
N ALA A 140 -29.80 6.87 9.23
CA ALA A 140 -30.42 6.15 8.12
C ALA A 140 -31.50 6.96 7.38
N ALA A 141 -32.17 7.89 8.07
CA ALA A 141 -33.20 8.75 7.48
C ALA A 141 -32.65 10.00 6.77
N GLN A 142 -31.39 10.38 7.02
CA GLN A 142 -30.83 11.67 6.60
C GLN A 142 -29.96 11.59 5.35
N THR A 143 -29.52 10.39 4.96
CA THR A 143 -28.66 10.21 3.79
C THR A 143 -28.94 8.88 3.10
N THR A 144 -28.46 8.75 1.87
CA THR A 144 -28.44 7.49 1.12
C THR A 144 -27.02 7.24 0.63
N LEU A 145 -26.68 5.99 0.37
CA LEU A 145 -25.37 5.65 -0.20
C LEU A 145 -25.09 6.43 -1.49
N THR A 146 -26.08 6.54 -2.39
CA THR A 146 -25.95 7.27 -3.65
C THR A 146 -25.67 8.77 -3.42
N ALA A 147 -26.30 9.38 -2.43
CA ALA A 147 -26.04 10.78 -2.07
C ALA A 147 -24.62 10.98 -1.51
N LEU A 148 -24.10 10.04 -0.71
CA LEU A 148 -22.73 10.09 -0.20
C LEU A 148 -21.69 9.99 -1.32
N LEU A 149 -21.83 8.99 -2.20
CA LEU A 149 -20.90 8.75 -3.31
C LEU A 149 -20.92 9.86 -4.38
N SER A 150 -22.02 10.61 -4.49
CA SER A 150 -22.12 11.76 -5.39
C SER A 150 -21.74 13.09 -4.73
N SER A 151 -21.41 13.09 -3.43
CA SER A 151 -21.12 14.33 -2.72
C SER A 151 -19.80 14.96 -3.19
N PRO A 152 -19.71 16.31 -3.30
CA PRO A 152 -18.46 16.98 -3.65
C PRO A 152 -17.31 16.63 -2.71
N ALA A 153 -17.63 16.42 -1.43
CA ALA A 153 -16.63 16.14 -0.43
C ALA A 153 -16.08 14.70 -0.55
N TYR A 154 -16.88 13.74 -1.05
CA TYR A 154 -16.37 12.41 -1.44
C TYR A 154 -15.46 12.50 -2.67
N GLN A 155 -15.89 13.24 -3.70
CA GLN A 155 -15.11 13.44 -4.93
C GLN A 155 -13.75 14.11 -4.66
N ASN A 156 -13.72 15.12 -3.78
CA ASN A 156 -12.48 15.80 -3.37
C ASN A 156 -11.50 14.85 -2.66
N GLN A 157 -12.00 13.89 -1.88
CA GLN A 157 -11.15 12.92 -1.17
C GLN A 157 -10.55 11.88 -2.11
N ILE A 158 -11.32 11.43 -3.11
CA ILE A 158 -10.78 10.60 -4.18
C ILE A 158 -9.69 11.35 -4.94
N ALA A 159 -9.93 12.61 -5.32
CA ALA A 159 -8.95 13.43 -6.02
C ALA A 159 -7.65 13.61 -5.20
N ALA A 160 -7.75 13.89 -3.90
CA ALA A 160 -6.59 13.98 -3.03
C ALA A 160 -5.84 12.63 -2.92
N ALA A 161 -6.57 11.51 -2.85
CA ALA A 161 -5.97 10.18 -2.87
C ALA A 161 -5.26 9.88 -4.19
N TYR A 162 -5.80 10.35 -5.32
CA TYR A 162 -5.17 10.16 -6.63
C TYR A 162 -3.82 10.85 -6.70
N ILE A 163 -3.73 12.09 -6.22
CA ILE A 163 -2.46 12.83 -6.17
C ILE A 163 -1.44 12.10 -5.29
N SER A 164 -1.85 11.67 -4.09
CA SER A 164 -0.99 10.90 -3.18
C SER A 164 -0.50 9.62 -3.85
N THR A 165 -1.39 8.88 -4.50
CA THR A 165 -1.03 7.61 -5.15
C THR A 165 -0.11 7.82 -6.32
N TYR A 166 -0.38 8.79 -7.19
CA TYR A 166 0.53 9.11 -8.28
C TYR A 166 1.94 9.47 -7.76
N SER A 167 2.02 10.27 -6.69
CA SER A 167 3.30 10.62 -6.06
C SER A 167 4.02 9.39 -5.50
N ASP A 168 3.31 8.49 -4.81
CA ASP A 168 3.88 7.27 -4.23
C ASP A 168 4.42 6.33 -5.32
N TRP A 169 3.69 6.17 -6.43
CA TRP A 169 4.10 5.37 -7.58
C TRP A 169 5.27 5.98 -8.35
N THR A 170 5.30 7.32 -8.49
CA THR A 170 6.43 8.05 -9.07
C THR A 170 7.69 7.80 -8.23
N GLY A 171 7.60 7.86 -6.90
CA GLY A 171 8.71 7.55 -6.00
C GLY A 171 9.22 6.11 -6.13
N ILE A 172 8.35 5.14 -6.42
CA ILE A 172 8.76 3.75 -6.70
C ILE A 172 9.53 3.68 -8.03
N SER A 173 9.05 4.35 -9.08
CA SER A 173 9.73 4.41 -10.38
C SER A 173 11.11 5.05 -10.26
N ASP A 174 11.19 6.21 -9.61
CA ASP A 174 12.44 6.95 -9.41
C ASP A 174 13.47 6.14 -8.63
N LYS A 175 13.04 5.44 -7.57
CA LYS A 175 13.93 4.57 -6.81
C LYS A 175 14.43 3.40 -7.65
N ALA A 176 13.56 2.76 -8.42
CA ALA A 176 13.95 1.69 -9.33
C ALA A 176 14.95 2.19 -10.37
N ARG A 177 14.69 3.36 -10.96
CA ARG A 177 15.59 4.01 -11.93
C ARG A 177 16.97 4.25 -11.35
N ALA A 178 17.06 4.85 -10.15
CA ALA A 178 18.34 5.11 -9.50
C ALA A 178 19.12 3.81 -9.23
N ASP A 179 18.45 2.78 -8.72
CA ASP A 179 19.06 1.48 -8.48
C ASP A 179 19.58 0.84 -9.77
N LEU A 180 18.78 0.83 -10.84
CA LEU A 180 19.18 0.24 -12.12
C LEU A 180 20.31 1.02 -12.78
N ALA A 181 20.29 2.36 -12.72
CA ALA A 181 21.34 3.19 -13.28
C ALA A 181 22.70 2.93 -12.63
N ASN A 182 22.72 2.80 -11.30
CA ASN A 182 23.94 2.46 -10.56
C ASN A 182 24.48 1.07 -10.95
N VAL A 183 23.59 0.06 -11.05
CA VAL A 183 24.00 -1.29 -11.46
C VAL A 183 24.56 -1.31 -12.88
N ILE A 184 23.90 -0.64 -13.82
CA ILE A 184 24.34 -0.59 -15.22
C ILE A 184 25.69 0.11 -15.35
N ALA A 185 25.85 1.28 -14.72
CA ALA A 185 27.10 2.03 -14.78
C ALA A 185 28.27 1.26 -14.15
N ASP A 186 28.07 0.65 -12.98
CA ASP A 186 29.10 -0.15 -12.30
C ASP A 186 29.47 -1.40 -13.12
N ALA A 187 28.47 -2.06 -13.71
CA ALA A 187 28.69 -3.23 -14.55
C ALA A 187 29.51 -2.94 -15.81
N ILE A 188 29.22 -1.81 -16.48
CA ILE A 188 29.97 -1.37 -17.66
C ILE A 188 31.38 -0.95 -17.26
N GLY A 189 31.52 -0.13 -16.21
CA GLY A 189 32.82 0.35 -15.73
C GLY A 189 33.76 -0.78 -15.29
N ARG A 190 33.21 -1.87 -14.75
CA ARG A 190 33.99 -3.04 -14.30
C ARG A 190 34.11 -4.15 -15.35
N GLY A 191 33.51 -3.99 -16.53
CA GLY A 191 33.57 -5.01 -17.58
C GLY A 191 32.91 -6.34 -17.18
N ILE A 192 31.74 -6.27 -16.55
CA ILE A 192 30.92 -7.44 -16.19
C ILE A 192 30.17 -7.93 -17.41
N ASN A 193 30.00 -9.25 -17.57
CA ASN A 193 29.25 -9.82 -18.68
C ASN A 193 27.78 -9.33 -18.71
N PRO A 194 27.22 -8.95 -19.88
CA PRO A 194 25.83 -8.50 -20.00
C PRO A 194 24.77 -9.44 -19.40
N ARG A 195 24.98 -10.76 -19.49
CA ARG A 195 24.07 -11.76 -18.90
C ARG A 195 24.07 -11.70 -17.38
N GLU A 196 25.24 -11.49 -16.79
CA GLU A 196 25.38 -11.33 -15.34
C GLU A 196 24.75 -10.01 -14.87
N THR A 197 24.98 -8.92 -15.62
CA THR A 197 24.31 -7.62 -15.40
C THR A 197 22.79 -7.75 -15.43
N ALA A 198 22.23 -8.42 -16.45
CA ALA A 198 20.79 -8.68 -16.55
C ALA A 198 20.27 -9.50 -15.35
N GLY A 199 21.06 -10.44 -14.84
CA GLY A 199 20.76 -11.21 -13.64
C GLY A 199 20.66 -10.34 -12.38
N ILE A 200 21.58 -9.39 -12.19
CA ILE A 200 21.55 -8.44 -11.06
C ILE A 200 20.34 -7.52 -11.18
N ILE A 201 20.09 -6.97 -12.37
CA ILE A 201 18.94 -6.09 -12.65
C ILE A 201 17.62 -6.80 -12.36
N SER A 202 17.47 -8.06 -12.77
CA SER A 202 16.28 -8.85 -12.44
C SER A 202 16.04 -8.95 -10.93
N LYS A 203 17.10 -9.16 -10.13
CA LYS A 203 17.02 -9.20 -8.66
C LYS A 203 16.66 -7.83 -8.07
N ARG A 204 17.16 -6.73 -8.64
CA ARG A 204 16.79 -5.37 -8.22
C ARG A 204 15.34 -5.04 -8.53
N LEU A 205 14.84 -5.51 -9.66
CA LEU A 205 13.43 -5.42 -10.00
C LEU A 205 12.55 -6.23 -9.05
N ASP A 206 13.01 -7.35 -8.50
CA ASP A 206 12.28 -8.08 -7.44
C ASP A 206 12.16 -7.27 -6.14
N VAL A 207 13.22 -6.55 -5.78
CA VAL A 207 13.20 -5.62 -4.62
C VAL A 207 12.21 -4.49 -4.85
N SER A 208 12.27 -3.86 -6.03
CA SER A 208 11.32 -2.80 -6.42
C SER A 208 9.87 -3.31 -6.43
N MET A 209 9.63 -4.52 -6.97
CA MET A 209 8.32 -5.17 -6.96
C MET A 209 7.80 -5.40 -5.54
N ALA A 210 8.65 -5.82 -4.61
CA ALA A 210 8.28 -5.98 -3.22
C ALA A 210 7.88 -4.64 -2.58
N LEU A 211 8.55 -3.54 -2.91
CA LEU A 211 8.17 -2.20 -2.49
C LEU A 211 6.81 -1.79 -3.08
N ALA A 212 6.59 -2.02 -4.37
CA ALA A 212 5.32 -1.74 -5.05
C ALA A 212 4.14 -2.50 -4.40
N LYS A 213 4.32 -3.78 -4.07
CA LYS A 213 3.30 -4.56 -3.33
C LYS A 213 3.03 -4.00 -1.94
N ASN A 214 4.06 -3.58 -1.21
CA ASN A 214 3.88 -2.94 0.10
C ASN A 214 3.11 -1.62 -0.01
N MET A 215 3.36 -0.84 -1.06
CA MET A 215 2.65 0.42 -1.32
C MET A 215 1.19 0.16 -1.68
N ALA A 216 0.94 -0.75 -2.62
CA ALA A 216 -0.41 -1.17 -3.03
C ALA A 216 -1.29 -1.59 -1.85
N GLN A 217 -0.75 -2.35 -0.89
CA GLN A 217 -1.48 -2.69 0.32
C GLN A 217 -1.76 -1.44 1.18
N THR A 218 -0.75 -0.58 1.36
CA THR A 218 -0.83 0.61 2.22
C THR A 218 -1.88 1.60 1.71
N GLU A 219 -1.90 1.85 0.40
CA GLU A 219 -2.81 2.77 -0.27
C GLU A 219 -4.25 2.26 -0.26
N GLN A 220 -4.49 1.02 -0.70
CA GLN A 220 -5.84 0.43 -0.73
C GLN A 220 -6.47 0.36 0.66
N VAL A 221 -5.72 -0.17 1.64
CA VAL A 221 -6.22 -0.24 3.02
C VAL A 221 -6.35 1.16 3.62
N GLY A 222 -5.47 2.11 3.24
CA GLY A 222 -5.56 3.52 3.60
C GLY A 222 -6.83 4.19 3.09
N ALA A 223 -7.17 3.99 1.81
CA ALA A 223 -8.36 4.51 1.16
C ALA A 223 -9.65 4.05 1.84
N LEU A 224 -9.77 2.74 2.10
CA LEU A 224 -10.92 2.19 2.83
C LEU A 224 -11.10 2.85 4.19
N ARG A 225 -10.00 3.01 4.95
CA ARG A 225 -10.03 3.62 6.29
C ARG A 225 -10.41 5.10 6.22
N ARG A 226 -9.80 5.86 5.31
CA ARG A 226 -10.11 7.29 5.13
C ARG A 226 -11.58 7.50 4.77
N ALA A 227 -12.15 6.66 3.89
CA ALA A 227 -13.58 6.70 3.57
C ALA A 227 -14.46 6.46 4.81
N GLN A 228 -14.05 5.54 5.70
CA GLN A 228 -14.75 5.29 6.95
C GLN A 228 -14.65 6.45 7.95
N TRP A 229 -13.48 7.06 8.08
CA TRP A 229 -13.26 8.19 8.99
C TRP A 229 -14.06 9.40 8.56
N LEU A 230 -14.06 9.69 7.25
CA LEU A 230 -14.80 10.80 6.66
C LEU A 230 -16.29 10.74 7.01
N GLU A 231 -16.89 9.56 6.82
CA GLU A 231 -18.32 9.40 7.10
C GLU A 231 -18.63 9.47 8.59
N ALA A 232 -17.73 8.98 9.45
CA ALA A 232 -17.86 9.16 10.90
C ALA A 232 -17.85 10.66 11.26
N ASP A 233 -16.88 11.40 10.75
CA ASP A 233 -16.73 12.84 11.01
C ASP A 233 -17.93 13.65 10.52
N TRP A 234 -18.41 13.40 9.30
CA TRP A 234 -19.60 14.08 8.78
C TRP A 234 -20.88 13.72 9.54
N ALA A 235 -21.05 12.46 9.94
CA ALA A 235 -22.20 12.06 10.74
C ALA A 235 -22.22 12.80 12.08
N ARG A 236 -21.05 13.03 12.68
CA ARG A 236 -20.92 13.87 13.88
C ARG A 236 -21.22 15.34 13.61
N GLU A 237 -20.60 15.94 12.60
CA GLU A 237 -20.74 17.37 12.29
C GLU A 237 -22.16 17.74 11.85
N ARG A 238 -22.78 16.95 10.97
CA ARG A 238 -24.09 17.26 10.38
C ARG A 238 -25.26 16.88 11.29
N LEU A 239 -25.14 15.78 12.03
CA LEU A 239 -26.26 15.18 12.75
C LEU A 239 -26.09 15.24 14.28
N GLY A 240 -24.96 15.73 14.78
CA GLY A 240 -24.66 15.78 16.21
C GLY A 240 -24.53 14.41 16.85
N LEU A 241 -24.24 13.36 16.06
CA LEU A 241 -24.05 12.01 16.58
C LEU A 241 -22.71 11.89 17.29
N ASN A 242 -22.67 11.24 18.45
CA ASN A 242 -21.44 10.95 19.17
C ASN A 242 -20.65 9.82 18.49
N THR A 243 -20.07 10.09 17.32
CA THR A 243 -19.36 9.08 16.54
C THR A 243 -17.90 8.94 16.96
N ALA A 244 -17.41 7.71 16.92
CA ALA A 244 -16.01 7.36 17.00
C ALA A 244 -15.69 6.26 15.98
N VAL A 245 -14.42 5.85 15.91
CA VAL A 245 -14.02 4.66 15.16
C VAL A 245 -13.57 3.55 16.09
N LEU A 246 -14.20 2.38 15.97
CA LEU A 246 -13.82 1.17 16.67
C LEU A 246 -12.63 0.51 15.99
N TRP A 247 -11.52 0.40 16.70
CA TRP A 247 -10.29 -0.20 16.19
C TRP A 247 -10.34 -1.73 16.25
N LEU A 248 -10.23 -2.36 15.09
CA LEU A 248 -10.22 -3.81 14.93
C LEU A 248 -8.89 -4.27 14.36
N SER A 249 -8.00 -4.69 15.24
CA SER A 249 -6.71 -5.28 14.83
C SER A 249 -6.91 -6.66 14.23
N ALA A 250 -6.08 -7.00 13.22
CA ALA A 250 -6.14 -8.31 12.57
C ALA A 250 -5.68 -9.47 13.47
N LEU A 251 -4.95 -9.17 14.55
CA LEU A 251 -4.45 -10.14 15.54
C LEU A 251 -3.78 -11.39 14.88
N LYS A 252 -3.08 -11.16 13.76
CA LYS A 252 -2.14 -12.12 13.16
C LYS A 252 -0.91 -12.28 14.07
N ALA A 253 -0.16 -13.36 13.91
CA ALA A 253 1.12 -13.55 14.61
C ALA A 253 2.10 -12.39 14.40
N THR A 254 2.04 -11.72 13.23
CA THR A 254 2.86 -10.55 12.88
C THR A 254 2.24 -9.21 13.27
N THR A 255 1.14 -9.19 14.04
CA THR A 255 0.52 -7.94 14.49
C THR A 255 1.42 -7.25 15.50
N ARG A 256 1.80 -6.00 15.23
CA ARG A 256 2.58 -5.18 16.16
C ARG A 256 1.81 -4.96 17.46
N TYR A 257 2.51 -4.97 18.59
CA TYR A 257 1.92 -4.78 19.92
C TYR A 257 1.15 -3.46 20.03
N THR A 258 1.69 -2.37 19.47
CA THR A 258 1.04 -1.04 19.43
C THR A 258 -0.32 -1.06 18.72
N HIS A 259 -0.48 -1.89 17.69
CA HIS A 259 -1.76 -2.09 17.01
C HIS A 259 -2.69 -3.00 17.83
N ALA A 260 -2.18 -4.11 18.37
CA ALA A 260 -2.99 -5.02 19.19
C ALA A 260 -3.54 -4.33 20.44
N ALA A 261 -2.76 -3.46 21.08
CA ALA A 261 -3.16 -2.67 22.25
C ALA A 261 -4.37 -1.75 22.00
N ARG A 262 -4.61 -1.38 20.73
CA ARG A 262 -5.77 -0.58 20.30
C ARG A 262 -7.01 -1.43 20.01
N HIS A 263 -6.88 -2.74 19.80
CA HIS A 263 -7.99 -3.63 19.46
C HIS A 263 -9.14 -3.52 20.47
N GLY A 264 -10.37 -3.35 19.99
CA GLY A 264 -11.57 -3.25 20.81
C GLY A 264 -11.77 -1.92 21.52
N LYS A 265 -10.93 -0.92 21.25
CA LYS A 265 -11.06 0.44 21.77
C LYS A 265 -11.56 1.38 20.70
N THR A 266 -12.21 2.45 21.13
CA THR A 266 -12.73 3.52 20.27
C THR A 266 -11.79 4.73 20.31
N TYR A 267 -11.69 5.42 19.20
CA TYR A 267 -10.84 6.61 19.04
C TYR A 267 -11.56 7.63 18.16
N THR A 268 -11.15 8.88 18.27
CA THR A 268 -11.42 9.90 17.25
C THR A 268 -10.61 9.61 15.99
N THR A 269 -11.07 10.15 14.85
CA THR A 269 -10.35 10.05 13.57
C THR A 269 -8.99 10.73 13.64
N ALA A 270 -8.88 11.87 14.33
CA ALA A 270 -7.63 12.59 14.56
C ALA A 270 -6.58 11.76 15.33
N GLU A 271 -6.97 11.07 16.42
CA GLU A 271 -6.05 10.18 17.16
C GLU A 271 -5.55 9.01 16.30
N VAL A 272 -6.42 8.50 15.41
CA VAL A 272 -6.06 7.42 14.48
C VAL A 272 -5.12 7.92 13.40
N GLU A 273 -5.36 9.11 12.85
CA GLU A 273 -4.50 9.76 11.87
C GLU A 273 -3.12 10.06 12.44
N GLU A 274 -3.06 10.64 13.65
CA GLU A 274 -1.81 10.87 14.38
C GLU A 274 -1.04 9.55 14.58
N PHE A 275 -1.72 8.48 14.98
CA PHE A 275 -1.09 7.18 15.13
C PHE A 275 -0.49 6.68 13.81
N TYR A 276 -1.20 6.83 12.70
CA TYR A 276 -0.75 6.36 11.39
C TYR A 276 0.34 7.23 10.73
N SER A 277 0.54 8.47 11.19
CA SER A 277 1.60 9.36 10.70
C SER A 277 2.99 9.06 11.27
N ARG A 278 3.06 8.30 12.38
CA ARG A 278 4.31 7.98 13.09
C ARG A 278 4.75 6.53 12.92
N ASP A 279 6.04 6.27 13.15
CA ASP A 279 6.67 4.94 13.31
C ASP A 279 6.36 3.91 12.22
N GLY A 280 6.00 4.36 11.02
CA GLY A 280 5.56 3.49 9.93
C GLY A 280 4.32 2.67 10.27
N ASN A 281 3.46 3.13 11.19
CA ASN A 281 2.25 2.41 11.62
C ASN A 281 1.27 2.15 10.45
N LYS A 282 1.30 3.00 9.41
CA LYS A 282 0.45 2.81 8.21
C LYS A 282 0.89 1.64 7.34
N TYR A 283 2.18 1.33 7.30
CA TYR A 283 2.73 0.31 6.41
C TYR A 283 2.44 -1.09 6.92
N ARG A 284 2.13 -2.01 5.99
CA ARG A 284 1.85 -3.43 6.24
C ARG A 284 0.76 -3.66 7.30
N CYS A 285 -0.08 -2.66 7.54
CA CYS A 285 -1.17 -2.74 8.49
C CYS A 285 -2.39 -3.45 7.87
N TYR A 286 -3.05 -4.29 8.65
CA TYR A 286 -4.30 -4.97 8.30
C TYR A 286 -5.44 -4.63 9.27
N CYS A 287 -5.26 -3.59 10.09
CA CYS A 287 -6.29 -3.18 11.07
C CYS A 287 -7.37 -2.38 10.37
N SER A 288 -8.62 -2.56 10.80
CA SER A 288 -9.79 -1.81 10.34
C SER A 288 -10.25 -0.82 11.40
N GLN A 289 -10.91 0.26 10.98
CA GLN A 289 -11.52 1.26 11.86
C GLN A 289 -12.98 1.43 11.49
N THR A 290 -13.85 0.67 12.17
CA THR A 290 -15.29 0.67 11.86
C THR A 290 -15.97 1.85 12.55
N PRO A 291 -16.72 2.70 11.81
CA PRO A 291 -17.50 3.77 12.42
C PRO A 291 -18.53 3.22 13.41
N CYS A 292 -18.57 3.85 14.59
CA CYS A 292 -19.45 3.47 15.69
C CYS A 292 -20.03 4.71 16.38
N ILE A 293 -21.21 4.55 16.99
CA ILE A 293 -21.86 5.58 17.79
C ILE A 293 -21.71 5.21 19.27
N LEU A 294 -21.23 6.16 20.06
CA LEU A 294 -21.05 6.03 21.49
C LEU A 294 -22.29 6.53 22.23
N ASP A 295 -22.50 6.00 23.43
CA ASP A 295 -23.50 6.51 24.36
C ASP A 295 -23.04 7.80 25.06
N ASP A 296 -23.87 8.29 25.98
CA ASP A 296 -23.62 9.52 26.75
C ASP A 296 -22.38 9.40 27.68
N ASP A 297 -21.92 8.18 27.98
CA ASP A 297 -20.75 7.88 28.80
C ASP A 297 -19.48 7.63 27.94
N GLU A 298 -19.53 8.00 26.66
CA GLU A 298 -18.47 7.79 25.66
C GLU A 298 -18.10 6.30 25.45
N LYS A 299 -19.07 5.40 25.61
CA LYS A 299 -18.86 3.95 25.47
C LYS A 299 -19.70 3.34 24.36
N LEU A 300 -19.27 2.18 23.88
CA LEU A 300 -20.11 1.35 23.04
C LEU A 300 -21.32 0.86 23.86
N TYR A 301 -22.52 1.08 23.33
CA TYR A 301 -23.77 0.64 23.95
C TYR A 301 -23.79 -0.88 24.22
N ASN A 302 -23.21 -1.67 23.30
CA ASN A 302 -23.11 -3.13 23.45
C ASN A 302 -21.89 -3.54 24.30
N LYS A 303 -22.10 -3.73 25.60
CA LYS A 303 -21.05 -4.17 26.54
C LYS A 303 -20.46 -5.54 26.20
N GLY A 304 -21.28 -6.49 25.77
CA GLY A 304 -20.83 -7.83 25.40
C GLY A 304 -19.88 -7.83 24.20
N LEU A 305 -20.04 -6.87 23.26
CA LEU A 305 -19.08 -6.66 22.18
C LEU A 305 -17.72 -6.21 22.74
N THR A 306 -17.72 -5.23 23.66
CA THR A 306 -16.49 -4.71 24.28
C THR A 306 -15.74 -5.79 25.06
N GLU A 307 -16.47 -6.61 25.81
CA GLU A 307 -15.92 -7.76 26.55
C GLU A 307 -15.29 -8.77 25.60
N ARG A 308 -16.01 -9.16 24.54
CA ARG A 308 -15.52 -10.11 23.52
C ARG A 308 -14.25 -9.62 22.84
N LEU A 309 -14.19 -8.37 22.40
CA LEU A 309 -12.99 -7.83 21.75
C LEU A 309 -11.81 -7.72 22.74
N SER A 310 -12.09 -7.42 24.00
CA SER A 310 -11.06 -7.41 25.04
C SER A 310 -10.49 -8.80 25.31
N GLU A 311 -11.35 -9.83 25.32
CA GLU A 311 -10.93 -11.23 25.43
C GLU A 311 -10.12 -11.68 24.22
N GLU A 312 -10.55 -11.35 22.99
CA GLU A 312 -9.80 -11.64 21.76
C GLU A 312 -8.35 -11.10 21.81
N ARG A 313 -8.18 -9.86 22.32
CA ARG A 313 -6.85 -9.28 22.53
C ARG A 313 -6.04 -10.05 23.58
N LYS A 314 -6.65 -10.44 24.70
CA LYS A 314 -5.98 -11.22 25.77
C LYS A 314 -5.53 -12.59 25.25
N THR A 315 -6.41 -13.32 24.59
CA THR A 315 -6.08 -14.63 24.00
C THR A 315 -4.94 -14.52 22.98
N TRP A 316 -4.93 -13.46 22.17
CA TRP A 316 -3.81 -13.21 21.27
C TRP A 316 -2.49 -12.96 22.02
N GLN A 317 -2.50 -12.16 23.10
CA GLN A 317 -1.32 -11.94 23.94
C GLN A 317 -0.81 -13.24 24.56
N ASP A 318 -1.70 -14.07 25.10
CA ASP A 318 -1.37 -15.37 25.69
C ASP A 318 -0.85 -16.38 24.67
N SER A 319 -1.18 -16.20 23.39
CA SER A 319 -0.68 -17.05 22.32
C SER A 319 0.76 -16.72 21.90
N LEU A 320 1.26 -15.53 22.25
CA LEU A 320 2.64 -15.11 21.96
C LEU A 320 3.64 -15.49 23.05
N SER A 321 3.16 -15.81 24.25
CA SER A 321 3.98 -16.24 25.39
C SER A 321 4.23 -17.75 25.43
N LYS A 322 3.73 -18.49 24.44
CA LYS A 322 3.91 -19.94 24.25
C LYS A 322 4.82 -20.19 23.06
#